data_AF-A0A1Q7EH12-F1
#
_entry.id   AF-A0A1Q7EH12-F1
#
_cell.length_a   1.000
_cell.length_b   1.000
_cell.length_c   1.000
_cell.angle_alpha   90.00
_cell.angle_beta   90.00
_cell.angle_gamma   90.00
#
_symmetry.space_group_name_H-M   'P 1'
#
loop_
_entity.id
_entity.type
_entity.pdbx_description
1 polymer ?
#
loop_
_entity_poly.entity_id
_entity_poly.type
_entity_poly.pdbx_seq_one_letter_code
_entity_poly.pdbx_strand_id
1 'polypeptide(L)'
;MWRRLYWPGWGLVTALTAIVAGFMVGHALLLGQFLSWMVASGRGRMLSQTYPVFALTEGRGGRSVFYALCGLQAVAGLAFLALALVGRRRRLAAAVAGLAGPLWQGTHFGSGFARVEQAVLRSVTEVAPEAAERFVAWSVPLHVFHAATLVVALGALLSIPLRELGRTAQRTEGE
;
A
#
# COMPACT_ATOMS: atom_id res chain seq x y z
N MET A 1 -9.60 5.97 28.90
CA MET A 1 -10.05 5.51 27.56
C MET A 1 -8.89 5.39 26.56
N TRP A 2 -8.17 6.46 26.24
CA TRP A 2 -7.10 6.44 25.21
C TRP A 2 -6.02 5.36 25.42
N ARG A 3 -5.54 5.16 26.66
CA ARG A 3 -4.54 4.11 26.98
C ARG A 3 -5.01 2.71 26.63
N ARG A 4 -6.31 2.43 26.80
CA ARG A 4 -6.92 1.13 26.49
C ARG A 4 -7.03 0.90 24.98
N LEU A 5 -7.15 1.96 24.19
CA LEU A 5 -7.30 1.91 22.74
C LEU A 5 -5.96 2.00 21.98
N TYR A 6 -4.92 2.55 22.59
CA TYR A 6 -3.63 2.79 21.93
C TYR A 6 -2.99 1.48 21.41
N TRP A 7 -2.87 0.46 22.26
CA TRP A 7 -2.22 -0.80 21.87
C TRP A 7 -3.03 -1.64 20.88
N PRO A 8 -4.36 -1.82 21.06
CA PRO A 8 -5.19 -2.44 20.04
C PRO A 8 -5.15 -1.67 18.72
N GLY A 9 -5.23 -0.33 18.77
CA GLY A 9 -5.15 0.53 17.59
C GLY A 9 -3.81 0.40 16.86
N TRP A 10 -2.70 0.39 17.62
CA TRP A 10 -1.36 0.11 17.10
C TRP A 10 -1.28 -1.27 16.43
N GLY A 11 -1.81 -2.31 17.09
CA GLY A 11 -1.79 -3.67 16.55
C GLY A 11 -2.57 -3.77 15.24
N LEU A 12 -3.76 -3.19 15.19
CA LEU A 12 -4.61 -3.16 14.00
C LEU A 12 -3.93 -2.43 12.83
N VAL A 13 -3.44 -1.20 13.04
CA VAL A 13 -2.77 -0.43 11.97
C VAL A 13 -1.49 -1.13 11.51
N THR A 14 -0.75 -1.78 12.41
CA THR A 14 0.46 -2.53 12.07
C THR A 14 0.13 -3.73 11.18
N ALA A 15 -0.88 -4.52 11.55
CA ALA A 15 -1.31 -5.68 10.76
C ALA A 15 -1.80 -5.26 9.37
N LEU A 16 -2.67 -4.24 9.29
CA LEU A 16 -3.17 -3.73 8.00
C LEU A 16 -2.03 -3.16 7.14
N THR A 17 -1.12 -2.39 7.73
CA THR A 17 0.04 -1.83 7.00
C THR A 17 0.94 -2.94 6.50
N ALA A 18 1.19 -3.99 7.29
CA ALA A 18 2.00 -5.14 6.87
C ALA A 18 1.36 -5.90 5.69
N ILE A 19 0.04 -6.13 5.73
CA ILE A 19 -0.67 -6.83 4.64
C ILE A 19 -0.58 -6.02 3.34
N VAL A 20 -0.90 -4.72 3.39
CA VAL A 20 -0.87 -3.87 2.19
C VAL A 20 0.56 -3.66 1.69
N ALA A 21 1.54 -3.50 2.58
CA ALA A 21 2.96 -3.45 2.23
C ALA A 21 3.41 -4.72 1.49
N GLY A 22 3.08 -5.90 2.04
CA GLY A 22 3.40 -7.18 1.43
C GLY A 22 2.79 -7.33 0.04
N PHE A 23 1.52 -6.93 -0.12
CA PHE A 23 0.88 -6.92 -1.44
C PHE A 23 1.59 -5.98 -2.41
N MET A 24 1.92 -4.75 -2.00
CA MET A 24 2.60 -3.77 -2.85
C MET A 24 4.01 -4.19 -3.24
N VAL A 25 4.75 -4.81 -2.32
CA VAL A 25 6.06 -5.41 -2.61
C VAL A 25 5.90 -6.54 -3.64
N GLY A 26 4.98 -7.47 -3.42
CA GLY A 26 4.69 -8.54 -4.38
C GLY A 26 4.23 -8.00 -5.74
N HIS A 27 3.44 -6.94 -5.74
CA HIS A 27 3.04 -6.25 -6.96
C HIS A 27 4.26 -5.65 -7.67
N ALA A 28 5.07 -4.84 -6.99
CA ALA A 28 6.22 -4.19 -7.58
C ALA A 28 7.27 -5.16 -8.14
N LEU A 29 7.48 -6.30 -7.46
CA LEU A 29 8.49 -7.29 -7.82
C LEU A 29 8.02 -8.32 -8.85
N LEU A 30 6.74 -8.71 -8.83
CA LEU A 30 6.24 -9.79 -9.68
C LEU A 30 5.14 -9.30 -10.63
N LEU A 31 4.00 -8.87 -10.09
CA LEU A 31 2.82 -8.61 -10.93
C LEU A 31 3.03 -7.42 -11.88
N GLY A 32 3.55 -6.31 -11.38
CA GLY A 32 3.86 -5.11 -12.15
C GLY A 32 4.92 -5.37 -13.22
N GLN A 33 5.93 -6.20 -12.92
CA GLN A 33 6.94 -6.64 -13.89
C GLN A 33 6.32 -7.48 -14.99
N PHE A 34 5.52 -8.47 -14.62
CA PHE A 34 4.83 -9.36 -15.55
C PHE A 34 3.88 -8.59 -16.47
N LEU A 35 3.06 -7.69 -15.92
CA LEU A 35 2.14 -6.86 -16.69
C LEU A 35 2.88 -5.89 -17.61
N SER A 36 3.97 -5.28 -17.14
CA SER A 36 4.79 -4.38 -17.97
C SER A 36 5.45 -5.15 -19.11
N TRP A 37 5.97 -6.36 -18.87
CA TRP A 37 6.51 -7.24 -19.90
C TRP A 37 5.43 -7.66 -20.92
N MET A 38 4.24 -8.03 -20.46
CA MET A 38 3.10 -8.38 -21.33
C MET A 38 2.79 -7.24 -22.32
N VAL A 39 2.73 -6.01 -21.82
CA VAL A 39 2.45 -4.83 -22.65
C VAL A 39 3.63 -4.52 -23.58
N ALA A 40 4.85 -4.42 -23.03
CA ALA A 40 6.05 -4.04 -23.78
C ALA A 40 6.42 -5.04 -24.89
N SER A 41 6.07 -6.32 -24.72
CA SER A 41 6.39 -7.37 -25.67
C SER A 41 5.31 -7.61 -26.73
N GLY A 42 4.38 -6.67 -26.91
CA GLY A 42 3.30 -6.76 -27.90
C GLY A 42 2.21 -7.78 -27.57
N ARG A 43 2.21 -8.34 -26.35
CA ARG A 43 1.19 -9.30 -25.88
C ARG A 43 -0.04 -8.61 -25.29
N GLY A 44 -0.20 -7.31 -25.52
CA GLY A 44 -1.35 -6.51 -25.07
C GLY A 44 -2.70 -7.11 -25.49
N ARG A 45 -2.81 -7.67 -26.69
CA ARG A 45 -4.04 -8.34 -27.16
C ARG A 45 -4.44 -9.53 -26.27
N MET A 46 -3.47 -10.37 -25.88
CA MET A 46 -3.73 -11.49 -24.97
C MET A 46 -4.18 -10.98 -23.60
N LEU A 47 -3.56 -9.90 -23.10
CA LEU A 47 -3.98 -9.26 -21.85
C LEU A 47 -5.42 -8.75 -21.93
N SER A 48 -5.79 -8.03 -22.99
CA SER A 48 -7.14 -7.49 -23.22
C SER A 48 -8.22 -8.57 -23.38
N GLN A 49 -7.86 -9.74 -23.91
CA GLN A 49 -8.80 -10.86 -24.07
C GLN A 49 -9.01 -11.67 -22.79
N THR A 50 -8.06 -11.65 -21.85
CA THR A 50 -8.07 -12.56 -20.69
C THR A 50 -8.28 -11.84 -19.37
N TYR A 51 -7.55 -10.76 -19.11
CA TYR A 51 -7.53 -10.11 -17.80
C TYR A 51 -8.85 -9.43 -17.43
N PRO A 52 -9.55 -8.70 -18.31
CA PRO A 52 -10.86 -8.13 -17.97
C PRO A 52 -11.88 -9.18 -17.56
N VAL A 53 -11.90 -10.33 -18.25
CA VAL A 53 -12.78 -11.47 -17.92
C VAL A 53 -12.45 -11.98 -16.52
N PHE A 54 -11.18 -12.33 -16.27
CA PHE A 54 -10.71 -12.76 -14.95
C PHE A 54 -11.05 -11.74 -13.85
N ALA A 55 -10.74 -10.46 -14.06
CA ALA A 55 -10.95 -9.40 -13.08
C ALA A 55 -12.44 -9.15 -12.77
N LEU A 56 -13.33 -9.50 -13.70
CA LEU A 56 -14.78 -9.44 -13.52
C LEU A 56 -15.37 -10.75 -13.00
N THR A 57 -14.70 -11.89 -13.11
CA THR A 57 -15.16 -13.18 -12.58
C THR A 57 -14.34 -13.61 -11.35
N GLU A 58 -13.40 -14.54 -11.52
CA GLU A 58 -12.62 -15.18 -10.46
C GLU A 58 -11.79 -14.18 -9.63
N GLY A 59 -11.25 -13.16 -10.28
CA GLY A 59 -10.45 -12.11 -9.66
C GLY A 59 -11.26 -11.06 -8.90
N ARG A 60 -12.60 -11.02 -9.06
CA ARG A 60 -13.45 -9.96 -8.48
C ARG A 60 -13.35 -9.94 -6.96
N GLY A 61 -13.46 -11.10 -6.32
CA GLY A 61 -13.43 -11.21 -4.85
C GLY A 61 -12.11 -10.72 -4.26
N GLY A 62 -10.98 -11.23 -4.78
CA GLY A 62 -9.65 -10.82 -4.35
C GLY A 62 -9.40 -9.33 -4.53
N ARG A 63 -9.82 -8.76 -5.67
CA ARG A 63 -9.69 -7.32 -5.94
C ARG A 63 -10.51 -6.47 -4.95
N SER A 64 -11.74 -6.86 -4.65
CA SER A 64 -12.59 -6.16 -3.68
C SER A 64 -12.00 -6.18 -2.27
N VAL A 65 -11.48 -7.33 -1.84
CA VAL A 65 -10.80 -7.47 -0.54
C VAL A 65 -9.57 -6.59 -0.48
N PHE A 66 -8.76 -6.59 -1.54
CA PHE A 66 -7.57 -5.75 -1.62
C PHE A 66 -7.89 -4.25 -1.47
N TYR A 67 -8.90 -3.73 -2.19
CA TYR A 67 -9.31 -2.33 -2.05
C TYR A 67 -9.88 -2.02 -0.66
N ALA A 68 -10.65 -2.94 -0.07
CA ALA A 68 -11.14 -2.78 1.30
C ALA A 68 -9.99 -2.68 2.31
N LEU A 69 -8.97 -3.54 2.18
CA LEU A 69 -7.78 -3.51 3.03
C LEU A 69 -6.99 -2.21 2.87
N CYS A 70 -6.85 -1.68 1.65
CA CYS A 70 -6.22 -0.38 1.41
C CYS A 70 -6.97 0.77 2.10
N GLY A 71 -8.30 0.79 1.97
CA GLY A 71 -9.15 1.78 2.63
C GLY A 71 -9.06 1.69 4.16
N LEU A 72 -9.18 0.47 4.70
CA LEU A 72 -9.05 0.22 6.13
C LEU A 72 -7.66 0.60 6.66
N GLN A 73 -6.59 0.30 5.92
CA GLN A 73 -5.22 0.70 6.27
C GLN A 73 -5.11 2.22 6.42
N ALA A 74 -5.63 2.99 5.46
CA ALA A 74 -5.58 4.45 5.51
C ALA A 74 -6.41 5.03 6.66
N VAL A 75 -7.65 4.54 6.84
CA VAL A 75 -8.53 5.00 7.93
C VAL A 75 -7.93 4.64 9.30
N ALA A 76 -7.46 3.41 9.48
CA ALA A 76 -6.80 2.98 10.71
C ALA A 76 -5.53 3.78 11.01
N GLY A 77 -4.74 4.10 9.97
CA GLY A 77 -3.57 4.97 10.08
C GLY A 77 -3.90 6.35 10.63
N LEU A 78 -4.88 7.03 10.04
CA LEU A 78 -5.32 8.36 10.48
C LEU A 78 -5.93 8.32 11.90
N ALA A 79 -6.73 7.29 12.20
CA ALA A 79 -7.29 7.09 13.53
C ALA A 79 -6.19 6.87 14.59
N PHE A 80 -5.18 6.06 14.27
CA PHE A 80 -4.05 5.82 15.16
C PHE A 80 -3.20 7.08 15.36
N LEU A 81 -2.98 7.88 14.31
CA LEU A 81 -2.34 9.19 14.41
C LEU A 81 -3.11 10.10 15.38
N ALA A 82 -4.44 10.20 15.25
CA ALA A 82 -5.26 10.98 16.15
C ALA A 82 -5.11 10.52 17.62
N LEU A 83 -5.16 9.20 17.87
CA LEU A 83 -4.93 8.63 19.21
C LEU A 83 -3.54 8.98 19.76
N ALA A 84 -2.50 8.90 18.93
CA ALA A 84 -1.13 9.23 19.31
C ALA A 84 -0.93 10.72 19.61
N LEU A 85 -1.61 11.61 18.87
CA LEU A 85 -1.59 13.06 19.11
C LEU A 85 -2.26 13.41 20.44
N VAL A 86 -3.47 12.87 20.68
CA VAL A 86 -4.24 13.04 21.93
C VAL A 86 -3.45 12.50 23.13
N GLY A 87 -2.90 11.29 23.03
CA GLY A 87 -2.09 10.67 24.08
C GLY A 87 -0.67 11.23 24.23
N ARG A 88 -0.29 12.21 23.38
CA ARG A 88 1.06 12.79 23.29
C ARG A 88 2.19 11.75 23.20
N ARG A 89 1.93 10.61 22.56
CA ARG A 89 2.81 9.42 22.59
C ARG A 89 3.25 9.04 21.17
N ARG A 90 4.56 8.88 20.97
CA ARG A 90 5.18 8.33 19.74
C ARG A 90 4.64 8.98 18.44
N ARG A 91 4.39 10.29 18.49
CA ARG A 91 3.73 11.07 17.43
C ARG A 91 4.40 10.96 16.07
N LEU A 92 5.74 10.95 16.02
CA LEU A 92 6.46 10.85 14.75
C LEU A 92 6.18 9.52 14.03
N ALA A 93 6.29 8.39 14.75
CA ALA A 93 6.01 7.08 14.18
C ALA A 93 4.55 6.96 13.72
N ALA A 94 3.62 7.48 14.54
CA ALA A 94 2.21 7.51 14.18
C ALA A 94 1.93 8.45 12.99
N ALA A 95 2.67 9.55 12.84
CA ALA A 95 2.52 10.47 11.70
C ALA A 95 2.99 9.83 10.40
N VAL A 96 4.16 9.18 10.40
CA VAL A 96 4.65 8.42 9.24
C VAL A 96 3.62 7.36 8.83
N ALA A 97 3.10 6.60 9.80
CA ALA A 97 2.10 5.57 9.51
C ALA A 97 0.75 6.14 9.02
N GLY A 98 0.27 7.20 9.66
CA GLY A 98 -1.02 7.82 9.34
C GLY A 98 -1.03 8.54 8.00
N LEU A 99 0.10 9.12 7.60
CA LEU A 99 0.23 9.83 6.32
C LEU A 99 0.60 8.91 5.14
N ALA A 100 1.12 7.71 5.41
CA ALA A 100 1.49 6.75 4.36
C ALA A 100 0.30 6.41 3.45
N GLY A 101 -0.86 6.08 4.03
CA GLY A 101 -2.08 5.74 3.29
C GLY A 101 -2.49 6.82 2.29
N PRO A 102 -2.73 8.07 2.74
CA PRO A 102 -2.99 9.20 1.87
C PRO A 102 -1.88 9.46 0.84
N LEU A 103 -0.61 9.32 1.21
CA LEU A 103 0.51 9.59 0.32
C LEU A 103 0.53 8.64 -0.87
N TRP A 104 0.53 7.32 -0.65
CA TRP A 104 0.67 6.37 -1.76
C TRP A 104 -0.58 6.32 -2.63
N GLN A 105 -1.79 6.45 -2.05
CA GLN A 105 -3.02 6.57 -2.83
C GLN A 105 -3.06 7.89 -3.60
N GLY A 106 -2.68 8.99 -2.94
CA GLY A 106 -2.58 10.31 -3.54
C GLY A 106 -1.63 10.34 -4.74
N THR A 107 -0.47 9.70 -4.66
CA THR A 107 0.45 9.58 -5.80
C THR A 107 -0.12 8.69 -6.91
N HIS A 108 -0.77 7.59 -6.58
CA HIS A 108 -1.37 6.69 -7.58
C HIS A 108 -2.45 7.39 -8.42
N PHE A 109 -3.37 8.12 -7.76
CA PHE A 109 -4.43 8.85 -8.46
C PHE A 109 -3.96 10.19 -9.02
N GLY A 110 -3.19 10.95 -8.24
CA GLY A 110 -2.74 12.31 -8.58
C GLY A 110 -1.72 12.35 -9.72
N SER A 111 -0.93 11.30 -9.92
CA SER A 111 -0.07 11.16 -11.11
C SER A 111 -0.89 10.98 -12.39
N GLY A 112 -2.13 10.49 -12.29
CA GLY A 112 -2.93 10.07 -13.43
C GLY A 112 -2.70 8.61 -13.85
N PHE A 113 -1.78 7.89 -13.19
CA PHE A 113 -1.50 6.49 -13.48
C PHE A 113 -2.73 5.59 -13.35
N ALA A 114 -3.58 5.83 -12.35
CA ALA A 114 -4.83 5.07 -12.18
C ALA A 114 -5.70 5.03 -13.47
N ARG A 115 -5.71 6.13 -14.25
CA ARG A 115 -6.44 6.17 -15.52
C ARG A 115 -5.74 5.35 -16.61
N VAL A 116 -4.41 5.42 -16.65
CA VAL A 116 -3.59 4.61 -17.58
C VAL A 116 -3.75 3.13 -17.27
N GLU A 117 -3.64 2.73 -16.00
CA GLU A 117 -3.84 1.36 -15.55
C GLU A 117 -5.23 0.84 -15.93
N GLN A 118 -6.29 1.62 -15.71
CA GLN A 118 -7.63 1.23 -16.13
C GLN A 118 -7.75 1.10 -17.65
N ALA A 119 -7.16 2.03 -18.42
CA ALA A 119 -7.19 1.97 -19.88
C ALA A 119 -6.50 0.71 -20.41
N VAL A 120 -5.42 0.26 -19.79
CA VAL A 120 -4.73 -0.98 -20.18
C VAL A 120 -5.47 -2.22 -19.68
N LEU A 121 -5.76 -2.29 -18.37
CA LEU A 121 -6.26 -3.50 -17.72
C LEU A 121 -7.75 -3.76 -17.94
N ARG A 122 -8.53 -2.77 -18.38
CA ARG A 122 -9.95 -2.94 -18.72
C ARG A 122 -10.22 -2.89 -20.22
N SER A 123 -9.18 -2.73 -21.05
CA SER A 123 -9.37 -2.73 -22.50
C SER A 123 -9.90 -4.08 -22.96
N VAL A 124 -10.97 -4.05 -23.76
CA VAL A 124 -11.52 -5.23 -24.46
C VAL A 124 -11.10 -5.26 -25.93
N THR A 125 -10.42 -4.21 -26.38
CA THR A 125 -9.82 -4.06 -27.71
C THR A 125 -8.31 -3.92 -27.56
N GLU A 126 -7.61 -3.72 -28.68
CA GLU A 126 -6.19 -3.38 -28.64
C GLU A 126 -5.94 -2.10 -27.82
N VAL A 127 -4.91 -2.12 -26.98
CA VAL A 127 -4.54 -1.00 -26.10
C VAL A 127 -3.89 0.09 -26.95
N ALA A 128 -4.32 1.34 -26.77
CA ALA A 128 -3.73 2.48 -27.46
C ALA A 128 -2.21 2.59 -27.18
N PRO A 129 -1.36 2.84 -28.21
CA PRO A 129 0.09 2.89 -28.04
C PRO A 129 0.57 3.83 -26.93
N GLU A 130 -0.05 5.01 -26.81
CA GLU A 130 0.30 6.02 -25.80
C GLU A 130 -0.03 5.54 -24.38
N ALA A 131 -1.11 4.79 -24.21
CA ALA A 131 -1.48 4.20 -22.92
C ALA A 131 -0.54 3.05 -22.55
N ALA A 132 -0.16 2.23 -23.53
CA ALA A 132 0.80 1.15 -23.35
C ALA A 132 2.19 1.67 -22.94
N GLU A 133 2.71 2.67 -23.64
CA GLU A 133 4.01 3.30 -23.34
C GLU A 133 4.03 3.89 -21.92
N ARG A 134 3.00 4.68 -21.56
CA ARG A 134 2.88 5.26 -20.21
C ARG A 134 2.74 4.19 -19.14
N PHE A 135 1.99 3.11 -19.42
CA PHE A 135 1.83 2.01 -18.48
C PHE A 135 3.17 1.36 -18.19
N VAL A 136 3.94 1.00 -19.22
CA VAL A 136 5.27 0.39 -19.07
C VAL A 136 6.22 1.32 -18.31
N ALA A 137 6.21 2.62 -18.63
CA ALA A 137 7.10 3.58 -18.01
C ALA A 137 6.80 3.79 -16.52
N TRP A 138 5.53 3.73 -16.10
CA TRP A 138 5.12 4.17 -14.76
C TRP A 138 4.67 3.06 -13.81
N SER A 139 4.25 1.91 -14.34
CA SER A 139 3.67 0.82 -13.56
C SER A 139 4.61 0.35 -12.45
N VAL A 140 5.82 -0.07 -12.80
CA VAL A 140 6.79 -0.54 -11.81
C VAL A 140 7.25 0.58 -10.89
N PRO A 141 7.73 1.75 -11.37
CA PRO A 141 8.23 2.81 -10.48
C PRO A 141 7.22 3.29 -9.44
N LEU A 142 5.95 3.46 -9.82
CA LEU A 142 4.91 3.89 -8.88
C LEU A 142 4.60 2.81 -7.84
N HIS A 143 4.51 1.55 -8.24
CA HIS A 143 4.30 0.46 -7.28
C HIS A 143 5.49 0.25 -6.34
N VAL A 144 6.73 0.45 -6.82
CA VAL A 144 7.93 0.48 -5.96
C VAL A 144 7.82 1.64 -4.95
N PHE A 145 7.40 2.83 -5.38
CA PHE A 145 7.19 3.96 -4.48
C PHE A 145 6.10 3.67 -3.43
N HIS A 146 4.97 3.06 -3.82
CA HIS A 146 3.92 2.65 -2.88
C HIS A 146 4.44 1.63 -1.86
N ALA A 147 5.16 0.60 -2.34
CA ALA A 147 5.77 -0.42 -1.50
C ALA A 147 6.76 0.20 -0.50
N ALA A 148 7.67 1.05 -0.96
CA ALA A 148 8.65 1.73 -0.12
C ALA A 148 7.98 2.59 0.96
N THR A 149 6.95 3.36 0.59
CA THR A 149 6.17 4.20 1.51
C THR A 149 5.56 3.36 2.64
N LEU A 150 4.94 2.23 2.30
CA LEU A 150 4.30 1.34 3.28
C LEU A 150 5.30 0.55 4.12
N VAL A 151 6.45 0.17 3.56
CA VAL A 151 7.54 -0.49 4.31
C VAL A 151 8.14 0.47 5.34
N VAL A 152 8.37 1.73 4.98
CA VAL A 152 8.82 2.78 5.91
C VAL A 152 7.79 2.99 7.03
N ALA A 153 6.50 3.04 6.68
CA ALA A 153 5.41 3.13 7.66
C ALA A 153 5.39 1.93 8.61
N LEU A 154 5.55 0.71 8.08
CA LEU A 154 5.63 -0.50 8.89
C LEU A 154 6.84 -0.46 9.83
N GLY A 155 8.02 -0.07 9.34
CA GLY A 155 9.21 0.09 10.16
C GLY A 155 9.01 1.12 11.28
N ALA A 156 8.35 2.24 10.98
CA ALA A 156 8.00 3.24 11.99
C ALA A 156 7.05 2.66 13.07
N LEU A 157 6.04 1.88 12.68
CA LEU A 157 5.13 1.22 13.63
C LEU A 157 5.83 0.18 14.50
N LEU A 158 6.69 -0.65 13.92
CA LEU A 158 7.46 -1.67 14.64
C LEU A 158 8.51 -1.05 15.58
N SER A 159 8.99 0.16 15.29
CA SER A 159 9.90 0.88 16.18
C SER A 159 9.27 1.27 17.53
N ILE A 160 7.93 1.34 17.61
CA ILE A 160 7.21 1.74 18.82
C ILE A 160 7.50 0.78 19.99
N PRO A 161 7.16 -0.52 19.91
CA PRO A 161 7.43 -1.45 21.01
C PRO A 161 8.93 -1.64 21.27
N LEU A 162 9.78 -1.65 20.24
CA LEU A 162 11.24 -1.80 20.40
C LEU A 162 11.82 -0.69 21.29
N ARG A 163 11.35 0.56 21.11
CA ARG A 163 11.77 1.70 21.92
C ARG A 163 11.14 1.74 23.32
N GLU A 164 10.14 0.92 23.61
CA GLU A 164 9.63 0.74 24.97
C GLU A 164 10.48 -0.30 25.70
N LEU A 165 10.80 -1.41 25.05
CA LEU A 165 11.66 -2.47 25.61
C LEU A 165 13.05 -1.94 26.00
N GLY A 166 13.71 -1.18 25.11
CA GLY A 166 15.02 -0.60 25.40
C GLY A 166 15.01 0.40 26.56
N ARG A 167 13.90 1.13 26.76
CA ARG A 167 13.76 2.05 27.91
C ARG A 167 13.60 1.32 29.23
N THR A 168 12.88 0.19 29.23
CA THR A 168 12.71 -0.63 30.44
C THR A 168 14.03 -1.26 30.85
N ALA A 169 14.81 -1.81 29.90
CA ALA A 169 16.12 -2.40 30.16
C ALA A 169 17.12 -1.39 30.76
N GLN A 170 17.21 -0.17 30.21
CA GLN A 170 18.06 0.89 30.77
C GLN A 170 17.68 1.31 32.19
N ARG A 171 16.42 1.15 32.58
CA ARG A 171 15.94 1.50 33.92
C ARG A 171 16.33 0.44 34.95
N THR A 172 16.30 -0.83 34.57
CA THR A 172 16.68 -1.95 35.44
C THR A 172 18.18 -2.10 35.61
N GLU A 173 19.00 -1.60 34.67
CA GLU A 173 20.47 -1.60 34.79
C GLU A 173 21.04 -0.41 35.58
N GLY A 174 20.23 0.62 35.83
CA GLY A 174 20.62 1.82 36.57
C GLY A 174 20.14 1.86 38.03
N GLU A 175 19.43 0.83 38.48
CA GLU A 175 19.02 0.56 39.87
C GLU A 175 19.97 -0.47 40.50
#